data_AF-A0A164QNZ1-F1
#
_entry.id   AF-A0A164QNZ1-F1
#
_cell.length_a   1.000
_cell.length_b   1.000
_cell.length_c   1.000
_cell.angle_alpha   90.00
_cell.angle_beta   90.00
_cell.angle_gamma   90.00
#
_symmetry.space_group_name_H-M   'P 1'
#
loop_
_entity.id
_entity.type
_entity.pdbx_description
1 polymer ?
#
loop_
_entity_poly.entity_id
_entity_poly.type
_entity_poly.pdbx_seq_one_letter_code
_entity_poly.pdbx_strand_id
1 'polypeptide(L)'
;RDNQRNDALYRKVIASPDDHKGFILRDDLLWRQENDHDVICVPKDARIGQRRAIEIIISDAHKVLGHLGRERTAKYIRSSYWWP
;
A
#
# COMPACT_ATOMS: atom_id res chain seq x y z
N ARG A 1 2.46 6.65 13.29
CA ARG A 1 1.38 7.09 12.40
C ARG A 1 1.82 8.23 11.46
N ASP A 2 3.07 8.71 11.49
CA ASP A 2 3.40 10.06 10.95
C ASP A 2 4.05 10.12 9.55
N ASN A 3 4.53 9.01 8.98
CA ASN A 3 5.36 9.08 7.76
C ASN A 3 4.61 8.95 6.43
N GLN A 4 3.29 8.70 6.45
CA GLN A 4 2.48 8.63 5.21
C GLN A 4 2.49 9.94 4.43
N ARG A 5 2.52 11.08 5.13
CA ARG A 5 2.49 12.42 4.54
C ARG A 5 3.78 12.83 3.84
N ASN A 6 4.89 12.08 4.00
CA ASN A 6 6.15 12.41 3.34
C ASN A 6 6.30 11.79 1.95
N ASP A 7 5.38 10.91 1.57
CA ASP A 7 5.41 10.27 0.27
C ASP A 7 4.90 11.20 -0.82
N ALA A 8 5.69 11.31 -1.89
CA ALA A 8 5.42 12.22 -2.99
C ALA A 8 4.08 11.93 -3.70
N LEU A 9 3.65 10.67 -3.74
CA LEU A 9 2.36 10.32 -4.31
C LEU A 9 1.22 10.75 -3.40
N TYR A 10 1.30 10.45 -2.10
CA TYR A 10 0.30 10.89 -1.12
C TYR A 10 0.13 12.41 -1.15
N ARG A 11 1.25 13.15 -1.15
CA ARG A 11 1.21 14.62 -1.21
C ARG A 11 0.51 15.13 -2.46
N LYS A 12 0.80 14.55 -3.63
CA LYS A 12 0.16 14.93 -4.91
C LYS A 12 -1.34 14.65 -4.91
N VAL A 13 -1.73 13.46 -4.45
CA VAL A 13 -3.14 13.06 -4.42
C VAL A 13 -3.94 13.88 -3.42
N ILE A 14 -3.38 14.19 -2.25
CA ILE A 14 -4.03 15.06 -1.26
C ILE A 14 -4.10 16.50 -1.75
N ALA A 15 -3.06 16.99 -2.46
CA ALA A 15 -3.04 18.35 -2.99
C ALA A 15 -4.05 18.57 -4.12
N SER A 16 -4.23 17.57 -5.00
CA SER A 16 -5.13 17.64 -6.16
C SER A 16 -5.91 16.34 -6.35
N PRO A 17 -6.90 16.03 -5.50
CA PRO A 17 -7.66 14.77 -5.60
C PRO A 17 -8.42 14.63 -6.94
N ASP A 18 -8.92 15.74 -7.52
CA ASP A 18 -9.63 15.75 -8.80
C ASP A 18 -8.76 15.33 -10.00
N ASP A 19 -7.45 15.59 -9.94
CA ASP A 19 -6.48 15.19 -10.97
C ASP A 19 -6.10 13.70 -10.86
N HIS A 20 -6.47 13.08 -9.73
CA HIS A 20 -6.08 11.73 -9.35
C HIS A 20 -7.29 10.83 -9.12
N LYS A 21 -8.24 10.83 -10.07
CA LYS A 21 -9.51 10.08 -10.01
C LYS A 21 -9.38 8.57 -9.77
N GLY A 22 -8.21 7.98 -10.04
CA GLY A 22 -7.91 6.59 -9.71
C GLY A 22 -7.55 6.35 -8.24
N PHE A 23 -7.57 7.38 -7.40
CA PHE A 23 -7.21 7.30 -5.99
C PHE A 23 -8.31 7.89 -5.10
N ILE A 24 -8.52 7.26 -3.95
CA ILE A 24 -9.50 7.70 -2.95
C ILE A 24 -8.85 7.66 -1.58
N LEU A 25 -9.00 8.73 -0.80
CA LEU A 25 -8.63 8.73 0.61
C LEU A 25 -9.81 8.24 1.45
N ARG A 26 -9.66 7.13 2.18
CA ARG A 26 -10.65 6.60 3.13
C ARG A 26 -9.93 6.20 4.42
N ASP A 27 -10.43 6.65 5.57
CA ASP A 27 -9.85 6.34 6.89
C ASP A 27 -8.35 6.66 7.00
N ASP A 28 -7.93 7.81 6.46
CA ASP A 28 -6.50 8.23 6.36
C ASP A 28 -5.62 7.27 5.54
N LEU A 29 -6.20 6.30 4.85
CA LEU A 29 -5.53 5.41 3.91
C LEU A 29 -5.85 5.84 2.48
N LEU A 30 -4.81 5.93 1.67
CA LEU A 30 -4.96 6.10 0.24
C LEU A 30 -5.25 4.75 -0.40
N TRP A 31 -6.35 4.68 -1.12
CA TRP A 31 -6.77 3.55 -1.92
C TRP A 31 -6.56 3.90 -3.39
N ARG A 32 -6.20 2.91 -4.18
CA ARG A 32 -6.18 2.98 -5.64
C ARG A 32 -7.33 2.14 -6.16
N GLN A 33 -8.20 2.78 -6.94
CA GLN A 33 -9.28 2.09 -7.64
C GLN A 33 -8.69 1.32 -8.82
N GLU A 34 -9.00 0.04 -8.87
CA GLU A 34 -8.77 -0.82 -10.02
C GLU A 34 -10.11 -1.41 -10.46
N ASN A 35 -10.18 -1.96 -11.67
CA ASN A 35 -11.44 -2.42 -12.26
C ASN A 35 -12.15 -3.51 -11.45
N ASP A 36 -11.38 -4.38 -10.78
CA ASP A 36 -11.91 -5.54 -10.05
C ASP A 36 -11.96 -5.36 -8.53
N HIS A 37 -10.97 -4.67 -7.94
CA HIS A 37 -10.88 -4.47 -6.49
C HIS A 37 -9.98 -3.27 -6.14
N ASP A 38 -10.41 -2.46 -5.16
CA ASP A 38 -9.60 -1.37 -4.63
C ASP A 38 -8.41 -1.95 -3.84
N VAL A 39 -7.22 -1.37 -4.03
CA VAL A 39 -5.99 -1.77 -3.31
C VAL A 39 -5.45 -0.63 -2.48
N ILE A 40 -4.85 -0.95 -1.33
CA ILE A 40 -4.27 0.07 -0.44
C ILE A 40 -2.92 0.51 -0.97
N CYS A 41 -2.75 1.82 -1.13
CA CYS A 41 -1.47 2.43 -1.45
C CYS A 41 -0.60 2.50 -0.20
N VAL A 42 0.53 1.79 -0.24
CA VAL A 42 1.51 1.77 0.85
C VAL A 42 2.71 2.63 0.43
N PRO A 43 2.96 3.76 1.12
CA PRO A 43 4.16 4.54 0.89
C PRO A 43 5.45 3.76 1.09
N LYS A 44 6.47 4.02 0.26
CA LYS A 44 7.78 3.35 0.38
C LYS A 44 8.43 3.60 1.74
N ASP A 45 8.26 4.81 2.25
CA ASP A 45 8.84 5.27 3.51
C ASP A 45 7.89 5.13 4.71
N ALA A 46 6.73 4.48 4.54
CA ALA A 46 5.83 4.19 5.64
C ALA A 46 6.53 3.28 6.67
N ARG A 47 6.47 3.66 7.94
CA ARG A 47 7.08 2.92 9.05
C ARG A 47 6.06 2.66 10.16
N ILE A 48 6.13 1.45 10.71
CA ILE A 48 5.39 1.04 11.90
C ILE A 48 6.43 0.69 12.95
N GLY A 49 6.60 1.58 13.93
CA GLY A 49 7.73 1.52 14.86
C GLY A 49 9.08 1.63 14.12
N GLN A 50 9.95 0.64 14.32
CA GLN A 50 11.29 0.60 13.73
C GLN A 50 11.37 -0.16 12.39
N ARG A 51 10.25 -0.66 11.88
CA ARG A 51 10.22 -1.43 10.62
C ARG A 51 9.47 -0.69 9.53
N ARG A 52 9.84 -0.94 8.27
CA ARG A 52 9.07 -0.42 7.13
C ARG A 52 7.76 -1.19 7.02
N ALA A 53 6.67 -0.51 6.68
CA ALA A 53 5.36 -1.13 6.51
C ALA A 53 5.41 -2.23 5.43
N ILE A 54 6.12 -2.00 4.33
CA ILE A 54 6.33 -2.99 3.26
C ILE A 54 7.03 -4.26 3.78
N GLU A 55 8.04 -4.12 4.64
CA GLU A 55 8.74 -5.28 5.24
C GLU A 55 7.81 -6.09 6.13
N ILE A 56 6.93 -5.41 6.88
CA ILE A 56 5.92 -6.06 7.71
C ILE A 56 4.94 -6.82 6.82
N ILE A 57 4.39 -6.18 5.77
CA ILE A 57 3.44 -6.80 4.84
C ILE A 57 4.05 -8.04 4.17
N ILE A 58 5.28 -7.94 3.66
CA ILE A 58 5.96 -9.07 3.02
C ILE A 58 6.19 -10.20 4.03
N SER A 59 6.65 -9.87 5.23
CA SER A 59 6.91 -10.86 6.28
C SER A 59 5.64 -11.55 6.75
N ASP A 60 4.53 -10.82 6.84
CA ASP A 60 3.24 -11.35 7.25
C ASP A 60 2.65 -12.26 6.17
N ALA A 61 2.65 -11.81 4.92
CA ALA A 61 2.20 -12.60 3.77
C ALA A 61 2.95 -13.93 3.64
N HIS A 62 4.26 -13.94 3.88
CA HIS A 62 5.03 -15.19 3.90
C HIS A 62 4.60 -16.18 4.98
N LYS A 63 4.20 -15.68 6.15
CA LYS A 63 3.70 -16.51 7.26
C LYS A 63 2.28 -17.00 6.99
N VAL A 64 1.38 -16.11 6.58
CA VAL A 64 -0.04 -16.41 6.29
C VAL A 64 -0.15 -17.48 5.20
N LEU A 65 0.68 -17.39 4.18
CA LEU A 65 0.67 -18.36 3.08
C LEU A 65 1.40 -19.67 3.40
N GLY A 66 1.99 -19.84 4.59
CA GLY A 66 2.71 -21.05 4.94
C GLY A 66 3.96 -21.29 4.09
N HIS A 67 4.72 -20.23 3.81
CA HIS A 67 5.94 -20.27 2.99
C HIS A 67 5.72 -20.72 1.52
N LEU A 68 4.56 -20.44 0.95
CA LEU A 68 4.40 -20.53 -0.50
C LEU A 68 5.43 -19.63 -1.18
N GLY A 69 6.02 -20.12 -2.27
CA GLY A 69 7.14 -19.46 -2.94
C GLY A 69 6.84 -18.02 -3.35
N ARG A 70 7.91 -17.27 -3.64
CA ARG A 70 7.90 -15.82 -3.92
C ARG A 70 6.78 -15.34 -4.85
N GLU A 71 6.43 -16.10 -5.89
CA GLU A 71 5.38 -15.73 -6.85
C GLU A 71 3.98 -15.73 -6.23
N ARG A 72 3.67 -16.72 -5.38
CA ARG A 72 2.37 -16.80 -4.71
C ARG A 72 2.25 -15.70 -3.65
N THR A 73 3.33 -15.43 -2.92
CA THR A 73 3.39 -14.29 -1.99
C THR A 73 3.21 -12.96 -2.69
N ALA A 74 3.91 -12.74 -3.81
CA ALA A 74 3.76 -11.51 -4.58
C ALA A 74 2.33 -11.34 -5.13
N LYS A 75 1.71 -12.43 -5.61
CA LYS A 75 0.33 -12.41 -6.10
C LYS A 75 -0.65 -12.05 -4.97
N TYR A 76 -0.51 -12.65 -3.80
CA TYR A 76 -1.34 -12.36 -2.63
C TYR A 76 -1.19 -10.91 -2.15
N ILE A 77 0.03 -10.39 -2.13
CA ILE A 77 0.24 -9.00 -1.72
C ILE A 77 -0.38 -8.03 -2.74
N ARG A 78 -0.20 -8.29 -4.04
CA ARG A 78 -0.73 -7.43 -5.12
C ARG A 78 -2.26 -7.40 -5.19
N SER A 79 -2.96 -8.40 -4.66
CA SER A 79 -4.43 -8.39 -4.58
C SER A 79 -4.98 -7.48 -3.47
N SER A 80 -4.13 -6.88 -2.65
CA SER A 80 -4.60 -6.04 -1.52
C SER A 80 -3.78 -4.76 -1.33
N TYR A 81 -2.52 -4.75 -1.79
CA TYR A 81 -1.59 -3.66 -1.60
C TYR A 81 -0.92 -3.28 -2.91
N TRP A 82 -0.67 -1.99 -3.06
CA TRP A 82 0.06 -1.41 -4.17
C TRP A 82 1.10 -0.40 -3.67
N TRP A 83 2.26 -0.36 -4.31
CA TRP A 83 3.28 0.66 -4.09
C TRP A 83 4.05 0.89 -5.41
N PRO A 84 4.52 2.13 -5.69
CA PRO A 84 5.31 2.47 -6.88
C PRO A 84 6.76 1.98 -6.79
#